data_AF-A0A1Y2HEX4-F1
#
_entry.id   AF-A0A1Y2HEX4-F1
#
_cell.length_a   1.000
_cell.length_b   1.000
_cell.length_c   1.000
_cell.angle_alpha   90.00
_cell.angle_beta   90.00
_cell.angle_gamma   90.00
#
_symmetry.space_group_name_H-M   'P 1'
#
loop_
_entity.id
_entity.type
_entity.pdbx_description
1 polymer ?
#
loop_
_entity_poly.entity_id
_entity_poly.type
_entity_poly.pdbx_seq_one_letter_code
_entity_poly.pdbx_strand_id
1 'polypeptide(L)'
;MASPIATHRSKTRIATMTVAIVAALCILLLATAPTFVQSQTQRNVPACIPLETAKPFKWVGQRPEDPNIVTLQAPPATVLLEYNGWASANITGYLSAILLRDVMGVDAKLIEYRSSFNSYPRTAAGTVHVNVEVWAGAKISLYNRYIRQEQTVEDLGLIGYFGKTSWYINSAIADANPSLIFDSWRSFTQQNVLNFFPAAGTTTAGRTADNTKWICDPSKYSYCNNNGIFVPPQCQGGLFSSCKEFWHIGNDLSPLSV
;
A
#
# COMPACT_ATOMS: atom_id res chain seq x y z
N MET A 1 -32.80 43.71 66.65
CA MET A 1 -32.08 44.28 65.49
C MET A 1 -31.63 43.13 64.61
N ALA A 2 -32.35 42.86 63.52
CA ALA A 2 -32.02 41.80 62.57
C ALA A 2 -31.46 42.46 61.31
N SER A 3 -30.29 42.00 60.86
CA SER A 3 -29.58 42.51 59.68
C SER A 3 -29.84 41.57 58.49
N PRO A 4 -30.11 42.07 57.27
CA PRO A 4 -30.33 41.21 56.11
C PRO A 4 -29.01 40.93 55.38
N ILE A 5 -28.73 39.64 55.12
CA ILE A 5 -27.62 39.20 54.28
C ILE A 5 -28.10 39.16 52.82
N ALA A 6 -27.45 39.97 51.97
CA ALA A 6 -27.74 40.09 50.55
C ALA A 6 -27.17 38.89 49.75
N THR A 7 -28.02 38.26 48.95
CA THR A 7 -27.68 37.18 48.00
C THR A 7 -27.53 37.76 46.58
N HIS A 8 -26.30 38.06 46.17
CA HIS A 8 -26.04 38.57 44.81
C HIS A 8 -24.77 38.01 44.17
N ARG A 9 -24.63 36.68 44.08
CA ARG A 9 -23.58 36.03 43.25
C ARG A 9 -24.05 34.67 42.73
N SER A 10 -24.74 34.63 41.60
CA SER A 10 -25.07 33.35 40.93
C SER A 10 -25.01 33.42 39.40
N LYS A 11 -25.39 34.55 38.78
CA LYS A 11 -25.53 34.62 37.32
C LYS A 11 -24.20 34.60 36.53
N THR A 12 -23.08 35.07 37.09
CA THR A 12 -21.80 35.16 36.37
C THR A 12 -21.06 33.82 36.25
N ARG A 13 -21.35 32.84 37.13
CA ARG A 13 -20.69 31.51 37.12
C ARG A 13 -21.26 30.57 36.05
N ILE A 14 -22.52 30.76 35.65
CA ILE A 14 -23.18 29.88 34.68
C ILE A 14 -22.62 30.13 33.27
N ALA A 15 -22.44 31.39 32.88
CA ALA A 15 -21.95 31.74 31.54
C ALA A 15 -20.50 31.26 31.28
N THR A 16 -19.64 31.24 32.30
CA THR A 16 -18.24 30.80 32.17
C THR A 16 -18.10 29.28 32.05
N MET A 17 -18.98 28.51 32.70
CA MET A 17 -19.00 27.04 32.54
C MET A 17 -19.47 26.61 31.14
N THR A 18 -20.45 27.31 30.56
CA THR A 18 -20.98 26.94 29.23
C THR A 18 -19.93 27.13 28.14
N VAL A 19 -19.14 28.21 28.19
CA VAL A 19 -18.05 28.47 27.22
C VAL A 19 -16.94 27.41 27.33
N ALA A 20 -16.56 27.01 28.55
CA ALA A 20 -15.54 25.99 28.75
C ALA A 20 -15.98 24.60 28.25
N ILE A 21 -17.26 24.24 28.44
CA ILE A 21 -17.80 22.96 27.97
C ILE A 21 -17.89 22.93 26.44
N VAL A 22 -18.34 24.01 25.80
CA VAL A 22 -18.39 24.10 24.33
C VAL A 22 -16.99 24.07 23.73
N ALA A 23 -16.02 24.78 24.31
CA ALA A 23 -14.62 24.74 23.87
C ALA A 23 -14.01 23.33 24.02
N ALA A 24 -14.26 22.65 25.14
CA ALA A 24 -13.78 21.28 25.36
C ALA A 24 -14.43 20.29 24.38
N LEU A 25 -15.73 20.41 24.09
CA LEU A 25 -16.42 19.61 23.08
C LEU A 25 -15.89 19.86 21.67
N CYS A 26 -15.61 21.11 21.29
CA CYS A 26 -14.98 21.43 20.01
C CYS A 26 -13.55 20.86 19.89
N ILE A 27 -12.76 20.90 20.96
CA ILE A 27 -11.41 20.30 20.99
C ILE A 27 -11.51 18.77 20.90
N LEU A 28 -12.48 18.13 21.56
CA LEU A 28 -12.70 16.69 21.48
C LEU A 28 -13.20 16.25 20.09
N LEU A 29 -14.03 17.07 19.43
CA LEU A 29 -14.49 16.85 18.06
C LEU A 29 -13.36 17.03 17.03
N LEU A 30 -12.45 17.97 17.27
CA LEU A 30 -11.25 18.16 16.44
C LEU A 30 -10.20 17.06 16.68
N ALA A 31 -10.12 16.50 17.89
CA ALA A 31 -9.20 15.41 18.23
C ALA A 31 -9.71 14.02 17.79
N THR A 32 -11.00 13.86 17.51
CA THR A 32 -11.58 12.62 16.96
C THR A 32 -11.79 12.69 15.45
N ALA A 33 -11.48 13.82 14.81
CA ALA A 33 -11.44 13.88 13.35
C ALA A 33 -10.37 12.88 12.88
N PRO A 34 -10.76 11.83 12.13
CA PRO A 34 -9.78 10.90 11.58
C PRO A 34 -8.79 11.70 10.76
N THR A 35 -7.51 11.60 11.11
CA THR A 35 -6.39 12.14 10.34
C THR A 35 -6.34 11.42 9.00
N PHE A 36 -7.22 11.81 8.07
CA PHE A 36 -7.24 11.28 6.72
C PHE A 36 -6.02 11.82 5.95
N VAL A 37 -4.94 11.04 6.06
CA VAL A 37 -3.93 10.75 5.03
C VAL A 37 -3.40 11.94 4.23
N GLN A 38 -2.33 12.55 4.73
CA GLN A 38 -1.47 13.40 3.91
C GLN A 38 -0.34 12.57 3.26
N SER A 39 -0.59 12.21 2.00
CA SER A 39 0.35 12.23 0.86
C SER A 39 -0.42 11.65 -0.32
N GLN A 40 -1.04 12.54 -1.09
CA GLN A 40 -1.69 12.24 -2.36
C GLN A 40 -0.79 12.81 -3.45
N THR A 41 -0.23 11.97 -4.30
CA THR A 41 0.40 12.45 -5.53
C THR A 41 -0.49 12.02 -6.68
N GLN A 42 -1.20 12.98 -7.28
CA GLN A 42 -1.85 12.71 -8.56
C GLN A 42 -0.76 12.51 -9.61
N ARG A 43 -0.81 11.39 -10.30
CA ARG A 43 0.13 11.06 -11.36
C ARG A 43 -0.45 11.42 -12.72
N ASN A 44 0.43 11.87 -13.61
CA ASN A 44 0.08 12.10 -15.00
C ASN A 44 0.01 10.75 -15.71
N VAL A 45 -1.17 10.41 -16.20
CA VAL A 45 -1.35 9.22 -17.05
C VAL A 45 -0.99 9.62 -18.47
N PRO A 46 0.01 9.01 -19.13
CA PRO A 46 0.35 9.32 -20.52
C PRO A 46 -0.75 8.86 -21.47
N ALA A 47 -1.02 9.60 -22.54
CA ALA A 47 -1.86 9.12 -23.64
C ALA A 47 -1.07 8.07 -24.44
N CYS A 48 -1.60 6.86 -24.53
CA CYS A 48 -0.90 5.71 -25.09
C CYS A 48 -1.63 5.09 -26.28
N ILE A 49 -2.97 5.11 -26.29
CA ILE A 49 -3.77 4.49 -27.34
C ILE A 49 -4.51 5.60 -28.10
N PRO A 50 -4.19 5.85 -29.38
CA PRO A 50 -4.96 6.78 -30.20
C PRO A 50 -6.42 6.35 -30.29
N LEU A 51 -7.34 7.32 -30.24
CA LEU A 51 -8.79 7.04 -30.29
C LEU A 51 -9.19 6.20 -31.52
N GLU A 52 -8.58 6.47 -32.68
CA GLU A 52 -8.81 5.71 -33.91
C GLU A 52 -8.46 4.22 -33.75
N THR A 53 -7.38 3.91 -33.02
CA THR A 53 -6.97 2.53 -32.71
C THR A 53 -7.92 1.88 -31.70
N ALA A 54 -8.56 2.66 -30.84
CA ALA A 54 -9.48 2.16 -29.81
C ALA A 54 -10.91 1.90 -30.32
N LYS A 55 -11.35 2.61 -31.38
CA LYS A 55 -12.70 2.49 -31.96
C LYS A 55 -13.15 1.04 -32.23
N PRO A 56 -12.32 0.14 -32.78
CA PRO A 56 -12.73 -1.24 -33.05
C PRO A 56 -13.08 -2.06 -31.80
N PHE A 57 -12.61 -1.66 -30.62
CA PHE A 57 -12.94 -2.36 -29.37
C PHE A 57 -14.40 -2.16 -28.96
N LYS A 58 -15.11 -1.17 -29.51
CA LYS A 58 -16.52 -0.83 -29.20
C LYS A 58 -16.79 -0.43 -27.73
N TRP A 59 -15.76 0.04 -27.01
CA TRP A 59 -15.87 0.38 -25.58
C TRP A 59 -16.03 1.89 -25.33
N VAL A 60 -15.78 2.75 -26.32
CA VAL A 60 -16.01 4.21 -26.22
C VAL A 60 -17.41 4.54 -26.73
N GLY A 61 -18.29 5.07 -25.87
CA GLY A 61 -19.38 5.99 -26.25
C GLY A 61 -20.35 5.59 -27.36
N GLN A 62 -20.29 4.37 -27.88
CA GLN A 62 -21.25 3.82 -28.81
C GLN A 62 -22.37 3.25 -27.96
N ARG A 63 -23.61 3.70 -28.24
CA ARG A 63 -24.79 2.93 -27.84
C ARG A 63 -24.56 1.51 -28.36
N PRO A 64 -24.42 0.51 -27.48
CA PRO A 64 -24.27 -0.85 -27.94
C PRO A 64 -25.51 -1.17 -28.78
N GLU A 65 -25.30 -1.76 -29.96
CA GLU A 65 -26.38 -2.38 -30.73
C GLU A 65 -27.01 -3.54 -29.94
N ASP A 66 -26.27 -4.06 -28.96
CA ASP A 66 -26.74 -5.01 -27.96
C ASP A 66 -27.50 -4.27 -26.83
N PRO A 67 -28.84 -4.46 -26.72
CA PRO A 67 -29.64 -3.84 -25.68
C PRO A 67 -29.30 -4.32 -24.25
N ASN A 68 -28.46 -5.35 -24.10
CA ASN A 68 -28.04 -5.87 -22.79
C ASN A 68 -26.75 -5.23 -22.25
N ILE A 69 -26.05 -4.44 -23.05
CA ILE A 69 -24.86 -3.72 -22.60
C ILE A 69 -25.30 -2.37 -22.03
N VAL A 70 -25.02 -2.14 -20.75
CA VAL A 70 -25.33 -0.88 -20.07
C VAL A 70 -24.52 0.24 -20.73
N THR A 71 -25.19 1.12 -21.47
CA THR A 71 -24.57 2.33 -21.99
C THR A 71 -24.35 3.29 -20.83
N LEU A 72 -23.16 3.87 -20.69
CA LEU A 72 -22.96 5.01 -19.79
C LEU A 72 -23.85 6.16 -20.29
N GLN A 73 -24.97 6.38 -19.59
CA GLN A 73 -26.03 7.34 -19.98
C GLN A 73 -25.57 8.81 -19.88
N ALA A 74 -24.43 9.06 -19.23
CA ALA A 74 -23.78 10.36 -19.12
C ALA A 74 -22.25 10.14 -19.13
N PRO A 75 -21.43 11.16 -19.46
CA PRO A 75 -19.99 11.09 -19.24
C PRO A 75 -19.77 10.68 -17.79
N PRO A 76 -19.04 9.58 -17.52
CA PRO A 76 -18.85 9.12 -16.17
C PRO A 76 -18.20 10.25 -15.37
N ALA A 77 -18.72 10.51 -14.18
CA ALA A 77 -18.03 11.34 -13.19
C ALA A 77 -16.56 10.88 -13.11
N THR A 78 -15.65 11.83 -12.87
CA THR A 78 -14.21 11.56 -12.77
C THR A 78 -13.95 10.28 -11.96
N VAL A 79 -13.25 9.30 -12.52
CA VAL A 79 -12.89 8.06 -11.83
C VAL A 79 -11.52 8.24 -11.17
N LEU A 80 -11.46 8.18 -9.85
CA LEU A 80 -10.22 8.27 -9.08
C LEU A 80 -9.70 6.85 -8.83
N LEU A 81 -8.62 6.47 -9.51
CA LEU A 81 -7.93 5.21 -9.30
C LEU A 81 -6.84 5.40 -8.25
N GLU A 82 -6.94 4.64 -7.18
CA GLU A 82 -5.86 4.49 -6.22
C GLU A 82 -4.85 3.47 -6.74
N TYR A 83 -3.56 3.79 -6.56
CA TYR A 83 -2.50 2.78 -6.58
C TYR A 83 -1.48 3.07 -5.48
N ASN A 84 -0.57 2.11 -5.27
CA ASN A 84 0.47 2.18 -4.26
C ASN A 84 1.87 2.30 -4.86
N GLY A 85 2.81 2.82 -4.07
CA GLY A 85 4.18 3.13 -4.51
C GLY A 85 5.11 1.92 -4.77
N TRP A 86 4.59 0.77 -5.20
CA TRP A 86 5.40 -0.38 -5.61
C TRP A 86 5.17 -0.73 -7.09
N ALA A 87 6.12 -1.43 -7.69
CA ALA A 87 6.20 -1.59 -9.15
C ALA A 87 5.00 -2.29 -9.79
N SER A 88 4.45 -3.35 -9.18
CA SER A 88 3.25 -4.01 -9.71
C SER A 88 2.03 -3.09 -9.67
N ALA A 89 1.81 -2.38 -8.57
CA ALA A 89 0.69 -1.43 -8.45
C ALA A 89 0.80 -0.28 -9.43
N ASN A 90 2.04 0.12 -9.76
CA ASN A 90 2.30 1.08 -10.82
C ASN A 90 1.82 0.55 -12.17
N ILE A 91 2.23 -0.66 -12.56
CA ILE A 91 1.84 -1.25 -13.85
C ILE A 91 0.32 -1.41 -13.93
N THR A 92 -0.32 -2.01 -12.93
CA THR A 92 -1.77 -2.25 -12.94
C THR A 92 -2.54 -0.94 -12.90
N GLY A 93 -2.18 0.00 -12.03
CA GLY A 93 -2.82 1.31 -11.93
C GLY A 93 -2.75 2.12 -13.23
N TYR A 94 -1.57 2.20 -13.87
CA TYR A 94 -1.43 2.92 -15.14
C TYR A 94 -2.16 2.23 -16.28
N LEU A 95 -2.05 0.90 -16.41
CA LEU A 95 -2.77 0.17 -17.46
C LEU A 95 -4.28 0.35 -17.33
N SER A 96 -4.83 0.24 -16.12
CA SER A 96 -6.25 0.47 -15.87
C SER A 96 -6.67 1.91 -16.19
N ALA A 97 -5.87 2.90 -15.79
CA ALA A 97 -6.18 4.31 -16.10
C ALA A 97 -6.11 4.60 -17.61
N ILE A 98 -5.14 4.01 -18.33
CA ILE A 98 -5.02 4.11 -19.79
C ILE A 98 -6.24 3.47 -20.46
N LEU A 99 -6.65 2.26 -20.06
CA LEU A 99 -7.82 1.60 -20.66
C LEU A 99 -9.11 2.40 -20.41
N LEU A 100 -9.32 2.86 -19.18
CA LEU A 100 -10.48 3.69 -18.85
C LEU A 100 -10.50 4.97 -19.68
N ARG A 101 -9.37 5.67 -19.81
CA ARG A 101 -9.33 6.94 -20.52
C ARG A 101 -9.30 6.79 -22.03
N ASP A 102 -8.33 6.05 -22.54
CA ASP A 102 -8.02 5.99 -23.97
C ASP A 102 -8.95 5.01 -24.72
N VAL A 103 -9.52 4.00 -24.03
CA VAL A 103 -10.38 2.97 -24.64
C VAL A 103 -11.85 3.07 -24.23
N MET A 104 -12.16 3.63 -23.05
CA MET A 104 -13.56 3.76 -22.60
C MET A 104 -14.05 5.22 -22.58
N GLY A 105 -13.15 6.19 -22.79
CA GLY A 105 -13.49 7.63 -22.78
C GLY A 105 -13.85 8.17 -21.40
N VAL A 106 -13.41 7.50 -20.32
CA VAL A 106 -13.65 7.89 -18.93
C VAL A 106 -12.62 8.95 -18.49
N ASP A 107 -13.02 9.98 -17.74
CA ASP A 107 -12.06 10.89 -17.07
C ASP A 107 -11.41 10.17 -15.86
N ALA A 108 -10.42 9.34 -16.13
CA ALA A 108 -9.69 8.57 -15.13
C ALA A 108 -8.45 9.32 -14.63
N LYS A 109 -8.33 9.48 -13.31
CA LYS A 109 -7.16 10.07 -12.63
C LYS A 109 -6.50 9.04 -11.72
N LEU A 110 -5.18 8.97 -11.76
CA LEU A 110 -4.40 8.04 -10.95
C LEU A 110 -3.82 8.77 -9.73
N ILE A 111 -4.15 8.30 -8.54
CA ILE A 111 -3.76 8.88 -7.24
C ILE A 111 -2.87 7.89 -6.50
N GLU A 112 -1.64 8.30 -6.20
CA GLU A 112 -0.73 7.50 -5.40
C GLU A 112 -0.97 7.69 -3.91
N TYR A 113 -1.04 6.57 -3.19
CA TYR A 113 -0.96 6.53 -1.74
C TYR A 113 0.19 5.65 -1.27
N ARG A 114 0.93 6.14 -0.27
CA ARG A 114 2.06 5.43 0.34
C ARG A 114 1.69 4.07 0.95
N SER A 115 0.44 3.90 1.41
CA SER A 115 -0.04 2.68 2.06
C SER A 115 -1.38 2.22 1.52
N SER A 116 -1.52 0.90 1.37
CA SER A 116 -2.77 0.23 0.99
C SER A 116 -3.66 -0.12 2.17
N PHE A 117 -3.21 0.07 3.42
CA PHE A 117 -4.02 -0.36 4.58
C PHE A 117 -5.39 0.32 4.62
N ASN A 118 -5.45 1.58 4.20
CA ASN A 118 -6.67 2.39 4.21
C ASN A 118 -7.41 2.40 2.87
N SER A 119 -7.13 1.47 1.93
CA SER A 119 -7.83 1.43 0.64
C SER A 119 -9.33 1.26 0.81
N TYR A 120 -9.80 0.29 1.61
CA TYR A 120 -11.25 0.09 1.83
C TYR A 120 -11.95 1.29 2.48
N PRO A 121 -11.46 1.87 3.61
CA PRO A 121 -12.05 3.09 4.16
C PRO A 121 -12.11 4.26 3.15
N ARG A 122 -11.07 4.44 2.32
CA ARG A 122 -11.05 5.51 1.31
C ARG A 122 -12.07 5.26 0.21
N THR A 123 -12.23 4.02 -0.25
CA THR A 123 -13.25 3.65 -1.23
C THR A 123 -14.65 3.83 -0.66
N ALA A 124 -14.91 3.35 0.56
CA ALA A 124 -16.20 3.49 1.23
C ALA A 124 -16.59 4.97 1.45
N ALA A 125 -15.61 5.85 1.69
CA ALA A 125 -15.81 7.28 1.85
C ALA A 125 -15.91 8.05 0.52
N GLY A 126 -15.77 7.39 -0.64
CA GLY A 126 -15.73 8.03 -1.96
C GLY A 126 -14.50 8.90 -2.19
N THR A 127 -13.43 8.74 -1.39
CA THR A 127 -12.17 9.47 -1.58
C THR A 127 -11.42 8.97 -2.82
N VAL A 128 -11.55 7.68 -3.11
CA VAL A 128 -11.09 7.01 -4.33
C VAL A 128 -12.22 6.10 -4.81
N HIS A 129 -12.28 5.81 -6.10
CA HIS A 129 -13.36 5.00 -6.68
C HIS A 129 -12.92 3.55 -6.91
N VAL A 130 -11.66 3.34 -7.31
CA VAL A 130 -11.17 2.01 -7.70
C VAL A 130 -9.75 1.81 -7.17
N ASN A 131 -9.43 0.62 -6.68
CA ASN A 131 -8.05 0.13 -6.52
C ASN A 131 -7.96 -1.23 -7.19
N VAL A 132 -7.06 -1.38 -8.16
CA VAL A 132 -6.94 -2.59 -8.97
C VAL A 132 -5.93 -3.59 -8.41
N GLU A 133 -5.19 -3.24 -7.36
CA GLU A 133 -4.22 -4.14 -6.73
C GLU A 133 -4.44 -4.22 -5.22
N VAL A 134 -5.53 -4.89 -4.84
CA VAL A 134 -5.90 -5.09 -3.45
C VAL A 134 -5.40 -6.44 -2.94
N TRP A 135 -4.35 -6.41 -2.13
CA TRP A 135 -3.85 -7.58 -1.40
C TRP A 135 -4.75 -7.87 -0.17
N ALA A 136 -5.85 -8.60 -0.39
CA ALA A 136 -6.89 -8.85 0.62
C ALA A 136 -6.43 -9.73 1.79
N GLY A 137 -5.47 -10.65 1.58
CA GLY A 137 -4.98 -11.56 2.62
C GLY A 137 -4.43 -10.84 3.86
N ALA A 138 -3.81 -9.67 3.67
CA ALA A 138 -3.32 -8.83 4.77
C ALA A 138 -4.39 -7.88 5.36
N LYS A 139 -5.64 -7.98 4.89
CA LYS A 139 -6.73 -7.02 5.17
C LYS A 139 -8.09 -7.70 5.35
N ILE A 140 -8.13 -8.96 5.77
CA ILE A 140 -9.36 -9.77 5.86
C ILE A 140 -10.42 -9.09 6.74
N SER A 141 -10.02 -8.45 7.85
CA SER A 141 -10.95 -7.71 8.71
C SER A 141 -11.63 -6.55 7.98
N LEU A 142 -10.86 -5.79 7.19
CA LEU A 142 -11.38 -4.68 6.38
C LEU A 142 -12.25 -5.18 5.23
N TYR A 143 -11.85 -6.26 4.55
CA TYR A 143 -12.66 -6.91 3.52
C TYR A 143 -14.03 -7.32 4.08
N ASN A 144 -14.04 -8.06 5.19
CA ASN A 144 -15.29 -8.50 5.82
C ASN A 144 -16.18 -7.33 6.22
N ARG A 145 -15.58 -6.27 6.77
CA ARG A 145 -16.31 -5.07 7.17
C ARG A 145 -16.92 -4.36 5.96
N TYR A 146 -16.10 -3.87 5.03
CA TYR A 146 -16.55 -2.95 3.99
C TYR A 146 -17.29 -3.64 2.83
N ILE A 147 -16.91 -4.87 2.48
CA ILE A 147 -17.56 -5.61 1.39
C ILE A 147 -18.72 -6.46 1.89
N ARG A 148 -18.52 -7.27 2.94
CA ARG A 148 -19.54 -8.27 3.34
C ARG A 148 -20.60 -7.74 4.31
N GLN A 149 -20.22 -6.86 5.24
CA GLN A 149 -21.11 -6.41 6.32
C GLN A 149 -21.76 -5.07 5.98
N GLU A 150 -20.93 -4.06 5.68
CA GLU A 150 -21.40 -2.69 5.40
C GLU A 150 -21.83 -2.52 3.95
N GLN A 151 -21.31 -3.34 3.03
CA GLN A 151 -21.59 -3.27 1.58
C GLN A 151 -21.38 -1.87 0.98
N THR A 152 -20.40 -1.14 1.52
CA THR A 152 -20.02 0.21 1.07
C THR A 152 -18.89 0.18 0.02
N VAL A 153 -18.34 -0.99 -0.25
CA VAL A 153 -17.32 -1.24 -1.27
C VAL A 153 -17.68 -2.51 -2.03
N GLU A 154 -17.53 -2.49 -3.35
CA GLU A 154 -17.76 -3.65 -4.22
C GLU A 154 -16.43 -4.35 -4.54
N ASP A 155 -16.45 -5.69 -4.52
CA ASP A 155 -15.38 -6.53 -5.08
C ASP A 155 -15.69 -6.82 -6.54
N LEU A 156 -14.91 -6.23 -7.45
CA LEU A 156 -15.06 -6.41 -8.90
C LEU A 156 -14.38 -7.69 -9.42
N GLY A 157 -13.80 -8.49 -8.54
CA GLY A 157 -13.16 -9.75 -8.87
C GLY A 157 -11.67 -9.64 -9.20
N LEU A 158 -11.13 -10.73 -9.72
CA LEU A 158 -9.69 -10.90 -9.96
C LEU A 158 -9.28 -10.38 -11.34
N ILE A 159 -8.15 -9.69 -11.41
CA ILE A 159 -7.57 -9.15 -12.66
C ILE A 159 -6.67 -10.15 -13.42
N GLY A 160 -6.76 -11.45 -13.10
CA GLY A 160 -6.21 -12.54 -13.91
C GLY A 160 -4.75 -12.94 -13.64
N TYR A 161 -4.05 -12.33 -12.69
CA TYR A 161 -2.75 -12.82 -12.22
C TYR A 161 -2.75 -13.12 -10.72
N PHE A 162 -1.83 -13.99 -10.31
CA PHE A 162 -1.62 -14.34 -8.91
C PHE A 162 -0.34 -13.71 -8.40
N GLY A 163 -0.47 -12.96 -7.31
CA GLY A 163 0.67 -12.44 -6.57
C GLY A 163 1.05 -13.38 -5.42
N LYS A 164 2.36 -13.52 -5.15
CA LYS A 164 2.87 -14.28 -4.00
C LYS A 164 3.68 -13.37 -3.08
N THR A 165 3.26 -13.29 -1.83
CA THR A 165 4.04 -12.69 -0.75
C THR A 165 4.61 -13.81 0.11
N SER A 166 5.93 -13.93 0.15
CA SER A 166 6.60 -15.00 0.88
C SER A 166 8.05 -14.63 1.17
N TRP A 167 8.77 -15.52 1.86
CA TRP A 167 10.22 -15.47 1.92
C TRP A 167 10.79 -16.06 0.64
N TYR A 168 11.83 -15.40 0.12
CA TYR A 168 12.51 -15.79 -1.10
C TYR A 168 13.98 -16.03 -0.78
N ILE A 169 14.53 -17.09 -1.34
CA ILE A 169 15.90 -17.53 -1.12
C ILE A 169 16.56 -17.63 -2.50
N ASN A 170 17.87 -17.39 -2.54
CA ASN A 170 18.63 -17.54 -3.77
C ASN A 170 18.63 -19.01 -4.20
N SER A 171 18.17 -19.29 -5.42
CA SER A 171 18.12 -20.65 -5.96
C SER A 171 19.50 -21.30 -5.97
N ALA A 172 20.58 -20.54 -6.20
CA ALA A 172 21.94 -21.08 -6.19
C ALA A 172 22.32 -21.74 -4.85
N ILE A 173 21.80 -21.23 -3.72
CA ILE A 173 22.03 -21.83 -2.40
C ILE A 173 21.23 -23.14 -2.29
N ALA A 174 19.97 -23.14 -2.72
CA ALA A 174 19.12 -24.32 -2.68
C ALA A 174 19.64 -25.44 -3.60
N ASP A 175 20.02 -25.09 -4.84
CA ASP A 175 20.51 -26.02 -5.85
C ASP A 175 21.85 -26.66 -5.43
N ALA A 176 22.73 -25.90 -4.76
CA ALA A 176 24.00 -26.41 -4.26
C ALA A 176 23.86 -27.28 -2.99
N ASN A 177 22.71 -27.23 -2.30
CA ASN A 177 22.48 -27.92 -1.03
C ASN A 177 21.14 -28.67 -1.04
N PRO A 178 20.94 -29.65 -1.94
CA PRO A 178 19.64 -30.30 -2.15
C PRO A 178 19.16 -31.14 -0.95
N SER A 179 20.04 -31.46 -0.01
CA SER A 179 19.68 -32.14 1.25
C SER A 179 19.11 -31.20 2.32
N LEU A 180 19.22 -29.89 2.12
CA LEU A 180 18.67 -28.87 3.02
C LEU A 180 17.29 -28.41 2.52
N ILE A 181 16.40 -28.12 3.48
CA ILE A 181 15.03 -27.69 3.19
C ILE A 181 14.99 -26.17 3.31
N PHE A 182 14.81 -25.46 2.20
CA PHE A 182 14.74 -24.00 2.15
C PHE A 182 13.31 -23.46 2.05
N ASP A 183 12.33 -24.30 1.72
CA ASP A 183 10.93 -23.91 1.47
C ASP A 183 10.02 -24.01 2.71
N SER A 184 10.59 -24.27 3.89
CA SER A 184 9.87 -24.37 5.16
C SER A 184 10.42 -23.41 6.20
N TRP A 185 9.56 -22.60 6.81
CA TRP A 185 9.94 -21.68 7.89
C TRP A 185 10.61 -22.42 9.07
N ARG A 186 10.23 -23.69 9.31
CA ARG A 186 10.80 -24.50 10.40
C ARG A 186 12.28 -24.80 10.17
N SER A 187 12.71 -24.92 8.92
CA SER A 187 14.11 -25.21 8.61
C SER A 187 15.04 -24.06 8.98
N PHE A 188 14.52 -22.83 9.07
CA PHE A 188 15.26 -21.66 9.55
C PHE A 188 15.50 -21.66 11.07
N THR A 189 15.11 -22.72 11.79
CA THR A 189 15.59 -22.97 13.15
C THR A 189 16.81 -23.88 13.19
N GLN A 190 17.20 -24.48 12.05
CA GLN A 190 18.33 -25.39 11.96
C GLN A 190 19.62 -24.63 11.64
N GLN A 191 20.69 -24.91 12.39
CA GLN A 191 21.95 -24.19 12.26
C GLN A 191 22.59 -24.34 10.87
N ASN A 192 22.50 -25.53 10.27
CA ASN A 192 23.00 -25.80 8.92
C ASN A 192 22.32 -24.95 7.83
N VAL A 193 21.04 -24.60 8.00
CA VAL A 193 20.32 -23.69 7.10
C VAL A 193 20.65 -22.23 7.42
N LEU A 194 20.68 -21.86 8.71
CA LEU A 194 21.00 -20.50 9.15
C LEU A 194 22.41 -20.03 8.75
N ASN A 195 23.36 -20.94 8.59
CA ASN A 195 24.71 -20.62 8.12
C ASN A 195 24.75 -19.95 6.73
N PHE A 196 23.67 -20.05 5.93
CA PHE A 196 23.54 -19.36 4.64
C PHE A 196 22.93 -17.96 4.73
N PHE A 197 22.46 -17.55 5.91
CA PHE A 197 21.82 -16.26 6.16
C PHE A 197 22.58 -15.51 7.26
N PRO A 198 23.78 -14.99 6.94
CA PRO A 198 24.61 -14.28 7.92
C PRO A 198 23.88 -13.06 8.49
N ALA A 199 24.27 -12.67 9.70
CA ALA A 199 23.68 -11.55 10.40
C ALA A 199 23.86 -10.22 9.65
N ALA A 200 23.02 -9.26 10.01
CA ALA A 200 22.98 -7.99 9.33
C ALA A 200 24.31 -7.25 9.33
N GLY A 201 24.73 -6.80 8.14
CA GLY A 201 26.02 -6.13 7.94
C GLY A 201 27.25 -7.02 8.10
N THR A 202 27.10 -8.34 8.28
CA THR A 202 28.24 -9.28 8.38
C THR A 202 28.55 -10.02 7.07
N THR A 203 27.67 -9.88 6.07
CA THR A 203 27.87 -10.46 4.73
C THR A 203 29.14 -9.92 4.09
N THR A 204 30.07 -10.81 3.74
CA THR A 204 31.26 -10.45 2.96
C THR A 204 30.87 -10.23 1.50
N ALA A 205 31.23 -9.07 0.94
CA ALA A 205 30.96 -8.76 -0.46
C ALA A 205 31.67 -9.73 -1.41
N GLY A 206 30.94 -10.20 -2.42
CA GLY A 206 31.48 -11.11 -3.44
C GLY A 206 32.51 -10.42 -4.32
N ARG A 207 33.65 -11.08 -4.57
CA ARG A 207 34.73 -10.60 -5.43
C ARG A 207 34.86 -11.44 -6.70
N THR A 208 35.38 -10.83 -7.76
CA THR A 208 35.75 -11.53 -8.99
C THR A 208 36.81 -12.59 -8.72
N ALA A 209 36.97 -13.57 -9.63
CA ALA A 209 37.90 -14.69 -9.44
C ALA A 209 39.38 -14.27 -9.26
N ASP A 210 39.76 -13.13 -9.85
CA ASP A 210 41.07 -12.50 -9.72
C ASP A 210 41.18 -11.55 -8.50
N ASN A 211 40.12 -11.46 -7.69
CA ASN A 211 40.01 -10.64 -6.49
C ASN A 211 40.09 -9.12 -6.70
N THR A 212 40.06 -8.64 -7.96
CA THR A 212 40.33 -7.22 -8.29
C THR A 212 39.10 -6.32 -8.19
N LYS A 213 37.89 -6.87 -8.37
CA LYS A 213 36.64 -6.11 -8.39
C LYS A 213 35.54 -6.77 -7.56
N TRP A 214 34.55 -5.98 -7.19
CA TRP A 214 33.29 -6.49 -6.65
C TRP A 214 32.47 -7.15 -7.76
N ILE A 215 31.80 -8.26 -7.44
CA ILE A 215 30.79 -8.85 -8.32
C ILE A 215 29.61 -7.87 -8.47
N CYS A 216 29.20 -7.23 -7.37
CA CYS A 216 28.20 -6.18 -7.35
C CYS A 216 28.86 -4.82 -7.59
N ASP A 217 28.95 -4.39 -8.84
CA ASP A 217 29.61 -3.13 -9.23
C ASP A 217 28.56 -2.03 -9.48
N PRO A 218 28.56 -0.89 -8.75
CA PRO A 218 27.62 0.22 -8.96
C PRO A 218 27.72 0.87 -10.35
N SER A 219 28.86 0.75 -11.04
CA SER A 219 29.01 1.22 -12.42
C SER A 219 28.24 0.37 -13.44
N LYS A 220 27.96 -0.91 -13.08
CA LYS A 220 27.21 -1.86 -13.90
C LYS A 220 25.76 -2.01 -13.45
N TYR A 221 25.53 -1.94 -12.15
CA TYR A 221 24.25 -2.23 -11.53
C TYR A 221 23.89 -1.13 -10.52
N SER A 222 22.85 -0.36 -10.82
CA SER A 222 22.38 0.73 -9.95
C SER A 222 21.93 0.28 -8.56
N TYR A 223 21.64 -1.00 -8.39
CA TYR A 223 21.27 -1.62 -7.11
C TYR A 223 22.47 -2.07 -6.25
N CYS A 224 23.70 -1.85 -6.70
CA CYS A 224 24.90 -2.12 -5.90
C CYS A 224 25.35 -0.85 -5.19
N ASN A 225 25.89 -0.99 -3.98
CA ASN A 225 26.59 0.10 -3.30
C ASN A 225 28.11 0.03 -3.55
N ASN A 226 28.84 1.07 -3.15
CA ASN A 226 30.30 1.15 -3.32
C ASN A 226 31.08 0.09 -2.54
N ASN A 227 30.43 -0.64 -1.61
CA ASN A 227 31.03 -1.70 -0.82
C ASN A 227 30.82 -3.09 -1.45
N GLY A 228 30.30 -3.17 -2.68
CA GLY A 228 30.09 -4.45 -3.35
C GLY A 228 28.87 -5.22 -2.85
N ILE A 229 27.94 -4.56 -2.17
CA ILE A 229 26.73 -5.16 -1.60
C ILE A 229 25.52 -4.82 -2.47
N PHE A 230 24.72 -5.84 -2.76
CA PHE A 230 23.41 -5.68 -3.36
C PHE A 230 22.44 -5.03 -2.37
N VAL A 231 21.85 -3.91 -2.76
CA VAL A 231 20.78 -3.22 -2.04
C VAL A 231 19.55 -3.24 -2.95
N PRO A 232 18.49 -3.99 -2.61
CA PRO A 232 17.31 -4.06 -3.47
C PRO A 232 16.79 -2.65 -3.77
N PRO A 233 16.34 -2.34 -5.00
CA PRO A 233 15.92 -0.99 -5.38
C PRO A 233 14.89 -0.37 -4.42
N GLN A 234 13.94 -1.16 -3.91
CA GLN A 234 12.95 -0.74 -2.91
C GLN A 234 13.56 -0.36 -1.55
N CYS A 235 14.82 -0.71 -1.33
CA CYS A 235 15.61 -0.42 -0.14
C CYS A 235 16.58 0.75 -0.34
N GLN A 236 16.65 1.33 -1.55
CA GLN A 236 17.56 2.43 -1.86
C GLN A 236 16.89 3.79 -1.59
N GLY A 237 17.65 4.74 -1.05
CA GLY A 237 17.22 6.13 -0.84
C GLY A 237 16.69 6.47 0.56
N GLY A 238 16.35 7.75 0.75
CA GLY A 238 15.88 8.31 2.02
C GLY A 238 14.35 8.34 2.12
N LEU A 239 13.85 7.87 3.28
CA LEU A 239 12.49 7.95 3.83
C LEU A 239 11.60 6.70 3.74
N PHE A 240 11.80 5.76 2.81
CA PHE A 240 10.87 4.60 2.66
C PHE A 240 11.51 3.21 2.51
N SER A 241 12.81 3.04 2.72
CA SER A 241 13.41 1.71 2.82
C SER A 241 13.06 1.05 4.16
N SER A 242 11.85 0.51 4.29
CA SER A 242 11.48 -0.38 5.41
C SER A 242 12.15 -1.76 5.30
N CYS A 243 13.14 -1.89 4.42
CA CYS A 243 13.97 -3.07 4.31
C CYS A 243 14.78 -3.20 5.58
N LYS A 244 14.24 -3.98 6.50
CA LYS A 244 14.95 -4.46 7.66
C LYS A 244 15.57 -5.78 7.26
N GLU A 245 16.87 -5.89 7.46
CA GLU A 245 17.52 -7.18 7.41
C GLU A 245 16.94 -8.01 8.56
N PHE A 246 16.28 -9.12 8.21
CA PHE A 246 15.68 -10.00 9.20
C PHE A 246 16.81 -10.81 9.83
N TRP A 247 17.07 -10.59 11.11
CA TRP A 247 18.01 -11.39 11.88
C TRP A 247 17.31 -11.99 13.09
N HIS A 248 17.65 -13.23 13.40
CA HIS A 248 17.19 -13.89 14.61
C HIS A 248 18.05 -13.41 15.78
N ILE A 249 17.46 -12.72 16.76
CA ILE A 249 18.13 -12.49 18.05
C ILE A 249 17.93 -13.76 18.88
N GLY A 250 19.00 -14.55 19.07
CA GLY A 250 19.16 -15.51 20.18
C GLY A 250 18.07 -16.57 20.43
N ASN A 251 18.36 -17.55 21.28
CA ASN A 251 17.45 -18.66 21.62
C ASN A 251 16.24 -18.26 22.48
N ASP A 252 16.08 -16.97 22.77
CA ASP A 252 15.23 -16.41 23.81
C ASP A 252 13.91 -15.80 23.28
N LEU A 253 13.72 -15.74 21.95
CA LEU A 253 12.49 -15.19 21.34
C LEU A 253 11.88 -16.08 20.24
N SER A 254 12.16 -17.39 20.27
CA SER A 254 11.39 -18.34 19.43
C SER A 254 9.92 -18.34 19.89
N PRO A 255 8.94 -18.20 18.97
CA PRO A 255 7.50 -18.24 19.31
C PRO A 255 7.01 -19.63 19.76
N LEU A 256 7.93 -20.56 20.04
CA LEU A 256 7.67 -21.88 20.62
C LEU A 256 7.94 -21.94 22.13
N SER A 257 8.13 -20.81 22.81
CA SER A 257 7.95 -20.73 24.26
C SER A 257 6.48 -20.46 24.61
N VAL A 258 5.61 -21.41 24.25
CA VAL A 258 4.33 -21.71 24.94
C VAL A 258 4.20 -23.23 25.00
#